data_AF-A0A118K0J6-F1
#
_entry.id   AF-A0A118K0J6-F1
#
_cell.length_a   1.000
_cell.length_b   1.000
_cell.length_c   1.000
_cell.angle_alpha   90.00
_cell.angle_beta   90.00
_cell.angle_gamma   90.00
#
_symmetry.space_group_name_H-M   'P 1'
#
loop_
_entity.id
_entity.type
_entity.pdbx_description
1 polymer ?
#
loop_
_entity_poly.entity_id
_entity_poly.type
_entity_poly.pdbx_seq_one_letter_code
_entity_poly.pdbx_strand_id
1 'polypeptide(L)'
;MTTEGEINLVKASSHIGMGLRMAVSVGIPRRIIRCLEHVELKDAARPVAFLAKMTVHQSLLVQLVGKGLLDPNMMRRLLDSSSPREVILDILMIISDLARMDKIFKPSRMHRGYKRIPQNHKDN
;
A
#
# COMPACT_ATOMS: atom_id res chain seq x y z
N MET A 1 -29.43 8.93 -36.93
CA MET A 1 -28.91 7.55 -36.78
C MET A 1 -27.47 7.66 -36.33
N THR A 2 -27.25 7.73 -35.01
CA THR A 2 -25.93 7.99 -34.40
C THR A 2 -25.88 7.18 -33.11
N THR A 3 -25.75 5.86 -33.21
CA THR A 3 -26.10 5.01 -32.05
C THR A 3 -25.19 3.81 -31.79
N GLU A 4 -24.08 3.59 -32.49
CA GLU A 4 -23.21 2.44 -32.12
C GLU A 4 -21.70 2.75 -32.10
N GLY A 5 -21.22 3.67 -32.94
CA GLY A 5 -19.81 4.06 -32.94
C GLY A 5 -19.38 4.91 -31.74
N GLU A 6 -20.19 5.90 -31.35
CA GLU A 6 -19.83 6.83 -30.27
C GLU A 6 -19.99 6.23 -28.87
N ILE A 7 -20.95 5.32 -28.68
CA ILE A 7 -21.18 4.67 -27.38
C ILE A 7 -20.01 3.73 -27.04
N ASN A 8 -19.41 3.07 -28.04
CA ASN A 8 -18.24 2.21 -27.82
C ASN A 8 -16.95 3.00 -27.55
N LEU A 9 -16.79 4.19 -28.13
CA LEU A 9 -15.64 5.06 -27.87
C LEU A 9 -15.72 5.72 -26.49
N VAL A 10 -16.91 6.13 -26.05
CA VAL A 10 -17.16 6.67 -24.69
C VAL A 10 -17.00 5.56 -23.63
N LYS A 11 -17.41 4.33 -23.94
CA LYS A 11 -17.23 3.18 -23.05
C LYS A 11 -15.76 2.74 -22.94
N ALA A 12 -14.98 2.82 -24.02
CA ALA A 12 -13.53 2.59 -24.00
C ALA A 12 -12.76 3.71 -23.26
N SER A 13 -13.21 4.97 -23.36
CA SER A 13 -12.65 6.12 -22.65
C SER A 13 -12.79 6.02 -21.12
N SER A 14 -13.88 5.41 -20.63
CA SER A 14 -14.13 5.25 -19.18
C SER A 14 -13.15 4.29 -18.47
N HIS A 15 -12.51 3.36 -19.19
CA HIS A 15 -11.52 2.44 -18.64
C HIS A 15 -10.07 2.93 -18.77
N ILE A 16 -9.77 3.72 -19.80
CA ILE A 16 -8.42 4.24 -20.07
C ILE A 16 -8.05 5.33 -19.05
N GLY A 17 -9.01 6.15 -18.61
CA GLY A 17 -8.79 7.16 -17.58
C GLY A 17 -8.45 6.58 -16.21
N MET A 18 -9.07 5.46 -15.83
CA MET A 18 -8.86 4.82 -14.53
C MET A 18 -7.54 4.05 -14.46
N GLY A 19 -7.16 3.36 -15.54
CA GLY A 19 -5.89 2.65 -15.65
C GLY A 19 -4.67 3.59 -15.65
N LEU A 20 -4.75 4.71 -16.37
CA LEU A 20 -3.67 5.71 -16.43
C LEU A 20 -3.58 6.52 -15.14
N ARG A 21 -4.72 6.88 -14.54
CA ARG A 21 -4.77 7.57 -13.23
C ARG A 21 -4.30 6.67 -12.10
N MET A 22 -4.62 5.38 -12.14
CA MET A 22 -4.00 4.37 -11.28
C MET A 22 -2.51 4.30 -11.54
N ALA A 23 -2.04 4.04 -12.77
CA ALA A 23 -0.61 3.94 -13.12
C ALA A 23 0.25 5.14 -12.66
N VAL A 24 -0.23 6.37 -12.87
CA VAL A 24 0.40 7.60 -12.39
C VAL A 24 0.32 7.70 -10.85
N SER A 25 -0.82 7.32 -10.27
CA SER A 25 -1.00 7.29 -8.81
C SER A 25 -0.32 6.11 -8.10
N VAL A 26 0.13 5.03 -8.78
CA VAL A 26 0.91 3.95 -8.12
C VAL A 26 2.40 4.24 -8.15
N GLY A 27 2.85 5.03 -9.13
CA GLY A 27 4.24 5.48 -9.23
C GLY A 27 4.65 6.40 -8.09
N ILE A 28 3.76 7.29 -7.65
CA ILE A 28 4.04 8.25 -6.57
C ILE A 28 4.17 7.55 -5.19
N PRO A 29 3.24 6.70 -4.74
CA PRO A 29 3.32 6.00 -3.46
C PRO A 29 4.52 5.09 -3.34
N ARG A 30 4.87 4.35 -4.41
CA ARG A 30 6.08 3.52 -4.41
C ARG A 30 7.33 4.37 -4.25
N ARG A 31 7.39 5.53 -4.92
CA ARG A 31 8.51 6.47 -4.77
C ARG A 31 8.58 7.02 -3.35
N ILE A 32 7.45 7.36 -2.75
CA ILE A 32 7.40 7.87 -1.37
C ILE A 32 7.81 6.80 -0.36
N ILE A 33 7.33 5.56 -0.51
CA ILE A 33 7.76 4.43 0.35
C ILE A 33 9.27 4.22 0.25
N ARG A 34 9.84 4.25 -0.97
CA ARG A 34 11.29 4.16 -1.15
C ARG A 34 12.04 5.37 -0.59
N CYS A 35 11.48 6.57 -0.68
CA CYS A 35 12.05 7.76 -0.04
C CYS A 35 12.07 7.58 1.48
N LEU A 36 11.00 7.04 2.05
CA LEU A 36 10.92 6.78 3.49
C LEU A 36 12.05 5.86 3.95
N GLU A 37 12.45 4.86 3.17
CA GLU A 37 13.60 3.98 3.49
C GLU A 37 14.89 4.75 3.79
N HIS A 38 15.09 5.93 3.19
CA HIS A 38 16.34 6.68 3.23
C HIS A 38 16.25 8.05 3.93
N VAL A 39 15.04 8.53 4.21
CA VAL A 39 14.84 9.83 4.87
C VAL A 39 15.11 9.72 6.37
N GLU A 40 15.67 10.77 6.96
CA GLU A 40 15.79 10.87 8.41
C GLU A 40 14.41 10.94 9.07
N LEU A 41 14.26 10.35 10.26
CA LEU A 41 12.98 10.29 10.96
C LEU A 41 12.37 11.67 11.23
N LYS A 42 13.22 12.68 11.52
CA LYS A 42 12.80 14.06 11.74
C LYS A 42 12.11 14.69 10.52
N ASP A 43 12.42 14.19 9.31
CA ASP A 43 11.90 14.69 8.05
C ASP A 43 10.80 13.78 7.46
N ALA A 44 10.47 12.68 8.15
CA ALA A 44 9.48 11.70 7.70
C ALA A 44 8.03 12.18 7.85
N ALA A 45 7.75 13.21 8.65
CA ALA A 45 6.39 13.69 8.94
C ALA A 45 5.58 14.00 7.68
N ARG A 46 6.14 14.77 6.75
CA ARG A 46 5.44 15.16 5.51
C ARG A 46 5.16 13.97 4.57
N PRO A 47 6.16 13.12 4.25
CA PRO A 47 5.92 11.90 3.47
C PRO A 47 4.89 10.95 4.09
N VAL A 48 4.95 10.74 5.41
CA VAL A 48 4.01 9.85 6.12
C VAL A 48 2.61 10.44 6.12
N ALA A 49 2.44 11.73 6.44
CA ALA A 49 1.14 12.41 6.39
C ALA A 49 0.52 12.36 4.98
N PHE A 50 1.35 12.43 3.94
CA PHE A 50 0.88 12.26 2.57
C PHE A 50 0.34 10.85 2.33
N LEU A 51 1.06 9.81 2.76
CA LEU A 51 0.57 8.43 2.67
C LEU A 51 -0.72 8.22 3.47
N ALA A 52 -0.80 8.79 4.67
CA ALA A 52 -1.97 8.76 5.52
C ALA A 52 -3.20 9.41 4.86
N LYS A 53 -3.01 10.53 4.14
CA LYS A 53 -4.11 11.11 3.35
C LYS A 53 -4.56 10.23 2.18
N MET A 54 -3.67 9.39 1.65
CA MET A 54 -4.02 8.46 0.58
C MET A 54 -4.85 7.25 1.08
N THR A 55 -4.84 6.96 2.38
CA THR A 55 -5.61 5.83 2.95
C THR A 55 -7.10 6.07 3.03
N VAL A 56 -7.56 7.30 2.74
CA VAL A 56 -8.99 7.58 2.51
C VAL A 56 -9.57 6.73 1.38
N HIS A 57 -8.74 6.27 0.43
CA HIS A 57 -9.15 5.38 -0.65
C HIS A 57 -8.63 3.95 -0.45
N GLN A 58 -9.55 3.03 -0.16
CA GLN A 58 -9.27 1.60 0.06
C GLN A 58 -8.47 0.92 -1.06
N SER A 59 -8.72 1.28 -2.33
CA SER A 59 -7.97 0.71 -3.47
C SER A 59 -6.49 1.11 -3.48
N LEU A 60 -6.14 2.27 -2.91
CA LEU A 60 -4.77 2.74 -2.78
C LEU A 60 -4.06 2.08 -1.60
N LEU A 61 -4.77 1.84 -0.49
CA LEU A 61 -4.28 1.07 0.66
C LEU A 61 -3.78 -0.32 0.26
N VAL A 62 -4.57 -1.09 -0.51
CA VAL A 62 -4.16 -2.42 -0.98
C VAL A 62 -2.89 -2.34 -1.84
N GLN A 63 -2.77 -1.31 -2.66
CA GLN A 63 -1.58 -1.09 -3.49
C GLN A 63 -0.36 -0.70 -2.64
N LEU A 64 -0.53 0.18 -1.66
CA LEU A 64 0.51 0.60 -0.72
C LEU A 64 1.11 -0.59 0.02
N VAL A 65 0.26 -1.48 0.56
CA VAL A 65 0.70 -2.72 1.20
C VAL A 65 1.49 -3.59 0.21
N GLY A 66 0.97 -3.77 -1.00
CA GLY A 66 1.67 -4.50 -2.07
C GLY A 66 2.98 -3.85 -2.55
N LYS A 67 3.26 -2.59 -2.18
CA LYS A 67 4.53 -1.89 -2.46
C LYS A 67 5.49 -1.86 -1.28
N GLY A 68 5.15 -2.48 -0.16
CA GLY A 68 6.03 -2.57 1.01
C GLY A 68 5.71 -1.58 2.13
N LEU A 69 4.53 -0.95 2.14
CA LEU A 69 4.16 -0.03 3.23
C LEU A 69 4.21 -0.70 4.61
N LEU A 70 3.90 -2.00 4.70
CA LEU A 70 3.96 -2.76 5.96
C LEU A 70 5.26 -3.57 6.12
N ASP A 71 6.34 -3.17 5.45
CA ASP A 71 7.65 -3.80 5.68
C ASP A 71 8.01 -3.73 7.18
N PRO A 72 8.36 -4.86 7.84
CA PRO A 72 8.61 -4.87 9.27
C PRO A 72 9.77 -3.95 9.71
N ASN A 73 10.81 -3.79 8.90
CA ASN A 73 11.92 -2.89 9.24
C ASN A 73 11.48 -1.44 9.17
N MET A 74 10.72 -1.08 8.13
CA MET A 74 10.16 0.26 7.99
C MET A 74 9.18 0.57 9.13
N MET A 75 8.26 -0.35 9.45
CA MET A 75 7.29 -0.19 10.54
C MET A 75 7.98 -0.07 11.90
N ARG A 76 8.97 -0.92 12.19
CA ARG A 76 9.76 -0.83 13.42
C ARG A 76 10.41 0.54 13.56
N ARG A 77 10.97 1.07 12.48
CA ARG A 77 11.65 2.38 12.49
C ARG A 77 10.66 3.53 12.67
N LEU A 78 9.52 3.52 11.97
CA LEU A 78 8.52 4.60 12.02
C LEU A 78 7.66 4.58 13.28
N LEU A 79 7.58 3.45 13.98
CA LEU A 79 6.90 3.29 15.27
C LEU A 79 7.85 3.38 16.47
N ASP A 80 9.15 3.58 16.22
CA ASP A 80 10.12 3.77 17.29
C ASP A 80 9.84 5.08 18.05
N SER A 81 10.10 5.09 19.35
CA SER A 81 9.89 6.27 20.21
C SER A 81 10.71 7.50 19.81
N SER A 82 11.78 7.33 19.02
CA SER A 82 12.57 8.42 18.44
C SER A 82 11.89 9.11 17.25
N SER A 83 10.80 8.54 16.71
CA SER A 83 10.03 9.16 15.64
C SER A 83 9.21 10.34 16.15
N PRO A 84 9.02 11.39 15.34
CA PRO A 84 8.09 12.46 15.67
C PRO A 84 6.69 11.91 15.99
N ARG A 85 6.00 12.52 16.95
CA ARG A 85 4.68 12.03 17.41
C ARG A 85 3.67 11.94 16.27
N GLU A 86 3.66 12.93 15.39
CA GLU A 86 2.81 12.98 14.20
C GLU A 86 3.07 11.80 13.25
N VAL A 87 4.33 11.37 13.09
CA VAL A 87 4.68 10.19 12.29
C VAL A 87 4.03 8.94 12.87
N ILE A 88 4.17 8.73 14.19
CA ILE A 88 3.60 7.57 14.87
C ILE A 88 2.07 7.55 14.70
N LEU A 89 1.42 8.70 14.90
CA LEU A 89 -0.04 8.82 14.77
C LEU A 89 -0.53 8.54 13.35
N ASP A 90 0.15 9.09 12.33
CA ASP A 90 -0.23 8.85 10.94
C ASP A 90 -0.03 7.37 10.55
N ILE A 91 1.04 6.72 11.02
CA ILE A 91 1.24 5.28 10.79
C ILE A 91 0.16 4.46 11.48
N LEU A 92 -0.19 4.78 12.73
CA LEU A 92 -1.28 4.10 13.43
C LEU A 92 -2.63 4.31 12.74
N MET A 93 -2.87 5.49 12.15
CA MET A 93 -4.06 5.74 11.33
C MET A 93 -4.10 4.83 10.11
N ILE A 94 -2.98 4.71 9.38
CA ILE A 94 -2.88 3.82 8.22
C ILE A 94 -3.13 2.36 8.64
N ILE A 95 -2.50 1.89 9.71
CA ILE A 95 -2.71 0.52 10.23
C ILE A 95 -4.16 0.32 10.63
N SER A 96 -4.78 1.31 11.27
CA SER A 96 -6.19 1.25 11.67
C SER A 96 -7.14 1.23 10.47
N ASP A 97 -6.84 1.99 9.41
CA ASP A 97 -7.58 1.93 8.15
C ASP A 97 -7.46 0.53 7.52
N LEU A 98 -6.24 -0.04 7.51
CA LEU A 98 -6.00 -1.39 6.99
C LEU A 98 -6.74 -2.46 7.79
N ALA A 99 -6.71 -2.40 9.11
CA ALA A 99 -7.42 -3.33 9.97
C ALA A 99 -8.94 -3.27 9.74
N ARG A 100 -9.50 -2.08 9.47
CA ARG A 100 -10.91 -1.90 9.11
C ARG A 100 -11.28 -2.48 7.73
N MET A 101 -10.31 -2.82 6.88
CA MET A 101 -10.56 -3.43 5.56
C MET A 101 -10.85 -4.95 5.59
N ASP A 102 -11.21 -5.50 6.76
CA ASP A 102 -11.36 -6.92 7.15
C ASP A 102 -12.20 -7.84 6.23
N LYS A 103 -12.73 -7.35 5.09
CA LYS A 103 -13.44 -8.17 4.09
C LYS A 103 -12.69 -8.37 2.76
N ILE A 104 -11.59 -7.67 2.51
CA ILE A 104 -10.92 -7.66 1.19
C ILE A 104 -9.64 -8.50 1.18
N PHE A 105 -9.06 -8.82 2.33
CA PHE A 105 -7.85 -9.64 2.42
C PHE A 105 -8.17 -11.15 2.41
N LYS A 106 -8.83 -11.63 1.34
CA LYS A 106 -8.77 -13.07 1.03
C LYS A 106 -7.44 -13.33 0.32
N PRO A 107 -6.56 -14.21 0.84
CA PRO A 107 -5.29 -14.53 0.21
C PRO A 107 -5.52 -15.50 -0.96
N SER A 108 -6.31 -15.10 -1.97
CA SER A 108 -6.57 -15.92 -3.15
C SER A 108 -5.55 -15.71 -4.27
N ARG A 109 -4.56 -14.81 -4.09
CA ARG A 109 -3.46 -14.62 -5.05
C ARG A 109 -2.10 -14.26 -4.41
N MET A 110 -1.80 -14.82 -3.25
CA MET A 110 -0.40 -14.92 -2.80
C MET A 110 0.16 -16.24 -3.36
N HIS A 111 0.68 -16.20 -4.59
CA HIS A 111 1.40 -17.32 -5.15
C HIS A 111 2.66 -17.60 -4.32
N ARG A 112 2.64 -18.76 -3.65
CA ARG A 112 3.73 -19.72 -3.43
C ARG A 112 5.12 -19.13 -3.18
N GLY A 113 5.63 -19.31 -1.95
CA GLY A 113 7.06 -19.11 -1.71
C GLY A 113 7.60 -19.26 -0.29
N TYR A 114 6.97 -20.01 0.62
CA TYR A 114 7.65 -20.41 1.87
C TYR A 114 7.58 -21.93 2.03
N LYS A 115 8.67 -22.58 1.62
CA LYS A 115 8.92 -24.00 1.84
C LYS A 115 9.26 -24.17 3.33
N ARG A 116 8.40 -24.84 4.09
CA ARG A 116 8.70 -25.24 5.47
C ARG A 116 9.95 -26.13 5.46
N ILE A 117 10.96 -25.75 6.24
CA ILE A 117 12.08 -26.62 6.58
C ILE A 117 11.52 -27.73 7.49
N PRO A 118 11.74 -29.03 7.21
CA PRO A 118 11.35 -30.10 8.11
C PRO A 118 12.17 -29.99 9.40
N GLN A 119 11.49 -29.90 10.55
CA GLN A 119 12.13 -30.16 11.83
C GLN A 119 12.35 -31.67 11.92
N ASN A 120 13.59 -32.11 11.75
CA ASN A 120 14.01 -33.46 12.10
C ASN A 120 13.96 -33.56 13.63
N HIS A 121 12.90 -34.19 14.13
CA HIS A 121 12.88 -34.68 15.50
C HIS A 121 13.77 -35.93 15.52
N LYS A 122 14.97 -35.79 16.10
CA LYS A 122 15.66 -36.93 16.69
C LYS A 122 14.95 -37.28 17.99
N ASP A 123 15.10 -38.54 18.38
CA ASP A 123 14.78 -39.15 19.68
C ASP A 123 13.50 -40.00 19.67
N ASN A 124 13.61 -41.25 19.20
CA ASN A 124 13.78 -42.43 20.07
C ASN A 124 14.05 -43.69 19.23
#